data_AF-A0A846C6G5-F1
#
_entry.id   AF-A0A846C6G5-F1
#
_cell.length_a   1.000
_cell.length_b   1.000
_cell.length_c   1.000
_cell.angle_alpha   90.00
_cell.angle_beta   90.00
_cell.angle_gamma   90.00
#
_symmetry.space_group_name_H-M   'P 1'
#
loop_
_entity.id
_entity.type
_entity.pdbx_description
1 polymer ?
#
loop_
_entity_poly.entity_id
_entity_poly.type
_entity_poly.pdbx_seq_one_letter_code
_entity_poly.pdbx_strand_id
1 'polypeptide(L)'
;MKKLNFLLKVTLVFLFACVISFNLVVDRAMATGDFSQSCADIKLDGSSLSAECRKINGAYENTTINLDDYIGNLDGTLSWGDHLFSRTCKEIYLGQLLSNREYVINAKCEKRDGYTYEATEINLDDRIANIDGVLEYE
;
A
#
# COMPACT_ATOMS: atom_id res chain seq x y z
N MET A 1 6.38 -2.81 57.08
CA MET A 1 7.00 -3.74 56.11
C MET A 1 6.00 -4.37 55.13
N LYS A 2 4.86 -4.95 55.60
CA LYS A 2 3.87 -5.58 54.69
C LYS A 2 3.19 -4.63 53.68
N LYS A 3 2.86 -3.39 54.10
CA LYS A 3 2.25 -2.37 53.22
C LYS A 3 3.18 -1.85 52.12
N LEU A 4 4.50 -1.79 52.37
CA LEU A 4 5.50 -1.33 51.40
C LEU A 4 5.73 -2.38 50.30
N ASN A 5 5.81 -3.66 50.65
CA ASN A 5 5.86 -4.75 49.67
C ASN A 5 4.57 -4.88 48.86
N PHE A 6 3.42 -4.51 49.43
CA PHE A 6 2.15 -4.48 48.72
C PHE A 6 2.12 -3.34 47.70
N LEU A 7 2.47 -2.13 48.11
CA LEU A 7 2.56 -0.97 47.22
C LEU A 7 3.57 -1.18 46.08
N LEU A 8 4.75 -1.75 46.38
CA LEU A 8 5.76 -2.08 45.37
C LEU A 8 5.26 -3.09 44.33
N LYS A 9 4.50 -4.11 44.77
CA LYS A 9 3.89 -5.10 43.88
C LYS A 9 2.80 -4.49 43.00
N VAL A 10 1.96 -3.62 43.57
CA VAL A 10 0.90 -2.93 42.82
C VAL A 10 1.51 -2.02 41.75
N THR A 11 2.57 -1.28 42.07
CA THR A 11 3.27 -0.43 41.09
C THR A 11 3.97 -1.24 40.01
N LEU A 12 4.55 -2.41 40.34
CA LEU A 12 5.18 -3.28 39.35
C LEU A 12 4.16 -3.88 38.37
N VAL A 13 2.99 -4.30 38.88
CA VAL A 13 1.89 -4.84 38.05
C VAL A 13 1.34 -3.75 37.11
N PHE A 14 1.21 -2.52 37.58
CA PHE A 14 0.77 -1.39 36.75
C PHE A 14 1.78 -1.05 35.64
N LEU A 15 3.08 -1.09 35.96
CA LEU A 15 4.15 -0.88 34.97
C LEU A 15 4.16 -1.98 33.90
N PHE A 16 3.98 -3.24 34.28
CA PHE A 16 3.88 -4.35 33.31
C PHE A 16 2.61 -4.25 32.45
N ALA A 17 1.47 -3.87 33.02
CA ALA A 17 0.23 -3.66 32.26
C ALA A 17 0.38 -2.52 31.24
N CYS A 18 1.00 -1.39 31.62
CA CYS A 18 1.27 -0.28 30.70
C CYS A 18 2.24 -0.66 29.56
N VAL A 19 3.26 -1.47 29.82
CA VAL A 19 4.20 -1.91 28.78
C VAL A 19 3.52 -2.84 27.76
N ILE A 20 2.56 -3.66 28.19
CA ILE A 20 1.74 -4.47 27.27
C ILE A 20 0.82 -3.56 26.44
N SER A 21 0.19 -2.55 27.05
CA SER A 21 -0.67 -1.59 26.35
C SER A 21 0.06 -0.76 25.29
N PHE A 22 1.37 -0.51 25.45
CA PHE A 22 2.18 0.22 24.45
C PHE A 22 2.72 -0.66 23.31
N ASN A 23 2.60 -1.99 23.42
CA ASN A 23 2.99 -2.93 22.36
C ASN A 23 1.79 -3.50 21.59
N LEU A 24 0.55 -3.09 21.92
CA LEU A 24 -0.67 -3.76 21.43
C LEU A 24 -1.57 -2.90 20.53
N VAL A 25 -0.99 -1.97 19.75
CA VAL A 25 -1.61 -1.46 18.52
C VAL A 25 -0.52 -1.19 17.49
N VAL A 26 0.05 -2.27 16.95
CA VAL A 26 0.39 -2.26 15.52
C VAL A 26 -0.67 -3.12 14.84
N ASP A 27 -1.93 -2.69 14.94
CA ASP A 27 -2.95 -3.11 13.98
C ASP A 27 -2.68 -2.39 12.66
N ARG A 28 -1.57 -2.73 12.02
CA ARG A 28 -1.57 -2.78 10.57
C ARG A 28 -2.20 -4.11 10.25
N ALA A 29 -3.53 -4.14 10.16
CA ALA A 29 -4.19 -5.10 9.28
C ALA A 29 -3.38 -5.07 7.99
N MET A 30 -2.70 -6.17 7.68
CA MET A 30 -1.55 -6.20 6.78
C MET A 30 -1.95 -5.65 5.40
N ALA A 31 -1.76 -4.35 5.18
CA ALA A 31 -1.41 -3.87 3.86
C ALA A 31 -0.08 -4.55 3.58
N THR A 32 -0.15 -5.58 2.75
CA THR A 32 1.02 -6.34 2.33
C THR A 32 1.85 -5.52 1.35
N GLY A 33 1.22 -4.56 0.67
CA GLY A 33 1.90 -3.51 -0.07
C GLY A 33 2.42 -2.39 0.84
N ASP A 34 3.54 -1.81 0.43
CA ASP A 34 4.21 -0.60 0.96
C ASP A 34 5.50 -0.35 0.13
N PHE A 35 5.48 -0.69 -1.18
CA PHE A 35 6.69 -0.65 -2.01
C PHE A 35 7.32 0.75 -2.06
N SER A 36 6.49 1.81 -1.98
CA SER A 36 6.94 3.19 -2.04
C SER A 36 7.93 3.56 -0.93
N GLN A 37 7.93 2.84 0.19
CA GLN A 37 8.83 3.06 1.32
C GLN A 37 10.27 2.59 1.04
N SER A 38 10.45 1.71 0.06
CA SER A 38 11.74 1.06 -0.23
C SER A 38 12.15 1.07 -1.70
N CYS A 39 11.36 1.72 -2.55
CA CYS A 39 11.66 1.95 -3.96
C CYS A 39 11.80 3.44 -4.27
N ALA A 40 12.54 3.75 -5.33
CA ALA A 40 12.77 5.09 -5.85
C ALA A 40 12.48 5.13 -7.37
N ASP A 41 12.49 6.34 -7.94
CA ASP A 41 12.31 6.57 -9.38
C ASP A 41 11.06 5.90 -9.99
N ILE A 42 9.98 5.87 -9.20
CA ILE A 42 8.70 5.24 -9.52
C ILE A 42 8.05 5.98 -10.70
N LYS A 43 7.79 5.23 -11.77
CA LYS A 43 7.26 5.74 -13.05
C LYS A 43 6.20 4.79 -13.60
N LEU A 44 5.27 5.36 -14.35
CA LEU A 44 4.22 4.63 -15.06
C LEU A 44 4.36 4.88 -16.57
N ASP A 45 4.39 3.81 -17.35
CA ASP A 45 4.28 3.83 -18.81
C ASP A 45 3.14 2.89 -19.25
N GLY A 46 2.04 3.47 -19.74
CA GLY A 46 0.79 2.74 -19.94
C GLY A 46 0.29 2.15 -18.61
N SER A 47 0.22 0.81 -18.53
CA SER A 47 -0.09 0.05 -17.32
C SER A 47 1.14 -0.55 -16.63
N SER A 48 2.36 -0.34 -17.16
CA SER A 48 3.59 -0.84 -16.56
C SER A 48 4.14 0.12 -15.51
N LEU A 49 4.19 -0.32 -14.26
CA LEU A 49 4.81 0.40 -13.15
C LEU A 49 6.26 -0.05 -13.01
N SER A 50 7.21 0.86 -13.14
CA SER A 50 8.64 0.59 -12.97
C SER A 50 9.22 1.39 -11.80
N ALA A 51 10.17 0.80 -11.08
CA ALA A 51 10.89 1.46 -9.99
C ALA A 51 12.29 0.86 -9.76
N GLU A 52 13.13 1.59 -9.03
CA GLU A 52 14.38 1.07 -8.47
C GLU A 52 14.14 0.65 -7.02
N CYS A 53 14.08 -0.65 -6.75
CA CYS A 53 13.67 -1.20 -5.46
C CYS A 53 14.85 -1.75 -4.66
N ARG A 54 14.86 -1.49 -3.36
CA ARG A 54 15.94 -1.90 -2.46
C ARG A 54 15.84 -3.39 -2.13
N LYS A 55 16.95 -4.12 -2.35
CA LYS A 55 17.16 -5.51 -1.93
C LYS A 55 17.47 -5.61 -0.43
N ILE A 56 17.36 -6.82 0.13
CA ILE A 56 17.70 -7.12 1.53
C ILE A 56 19.18 -6.80 1.82
N ASN A 57 20.06 -7.03 0.84
CA ASN A 57 21.49 -6.72 0.95
C ASN A 57 21.79 -5.21 0.84
N GLY A 58 20.77 -4.37 0.62
CA GLY A 58 20.88 -2.91 0.53
C GLY A 58 21.20 -2.36 -0.87
N ALA A 59 21.50 -3.20 -1.86
CA ALA A 59 21.59 -2.77 -3.25
C ALA A 59 20.21 -2.42 -3.82
N TYR A 60 20.17 -1.75 -4.97
CA TYR A 60 18.93 -1.43 -5.69
C TYR A 60 18.85 -2.25 -6.98
N GLU A 61 17.66 -2.66 -7.34
CA GLU A 61 17.34 -3.42 -8.55
C GLU A 61 16.23 -2.72 -9.33
N ASN A 62 16.37 -2.64 -10.66
CA ASN A 62 15.32 -2.11 -11.51
C ASN A 62 14.28 -3.20 -11.76
N THR A 63 13.03 -2.89 -11.46
CA THR A 63 11.94 -3.86 -11.53
C THR A 63 10.69 -3.20 -12.10
N THR A 64 9.86 -4.02 -12.74
CA THR A 64 8.63 -3.59 -13.40
C THR A 64 7.54 -4.60 -13.14
N ILE A 65 6.33 -4.11 -12.87
CA ILE A 65 5.12 -4.91 -12.76
C ILE A 65 4.02 -4.34 -13.68
N ASN A 66 3.29 -5.21 -14.35
CA ASN A 66 2.16 -4.81 -15.18
C ASN A 66 0.88 -4.73 -14.33
N LEU A 67 0.34 -3.53 -14.15
CA LEU A 67 -0.85 -3.31 -13.33
C LEU A 67 -2.13 -3.85 -13.96
N ASP A 68 -2.17 -4.05 -15.29
CA ASP A 68 -3.30 -4.70 -15.94
C ASP A 68 -3.50 -6.16 -15.49
N ASP A 69 -2.47 -6.78 -14.91
CA ASP A 69 -2.57 -8.15 -14.40
C ASP A 69 -3.30 -8.20 -13.04
N TYR A 70 -3.52 -7.06 -12.38
CA TYR A 70 -4.04 -7.01 -11.00
C TYR A 70 -5.11 -5.94 -10.74
N ILE A 71 -5.25 -4.97 -11.64
CA ILE A 71 -6.22 -3.89 -11.53
C ILE A 71 -7.21 -4.00 -12.69
N GLY A 72 -8.50 -3.98 -12.35
CA GLY A 72 -9.58 -3.86 -13.32
C GLY A 72 -10.45 -2.64 -13.08
N ASN A 73 -11.52 -2.56 -13.86
CA ASN A 73 -12.56 -1.54 -13.76
C ASN A 73 -13.89 -2.19 -13.36
N LEU A 74 -14.34 -1.93 -12.15
CA LEU A 74 -15.64 -2.37 -11.63
C LEU A 74 -16.62 -1.19 -11.63
N ASP A 75 -17.39 -1.07 -12.71
CA ASP A 75 -18.45 -0.04 -12.86
C ASP A 75 -17.97 1.41 -12.66
N GLY A 76 -16.83 1.72 -13.26
CA GLY A 76 -16.18 3.03 -13.18
C GLY A 76 -15.21 3.17 -12.00
N THR A 77 -15.04 2.14 -11.17
CA THR A 77 -14.12 2.17 -10.02
C THR A 77 -12.94 1.25 -10.25
N LEU A 78 -11.72 1.74 -10.06
CA LEU A 78 -10.52 0.88 -10.08
C LEU A 78 -10.62 -0.15 -8.94
N SER A 79 -10.32 -1.40 -9.25
CA SER A 79 -10.43 -2.50 -8.27
C SER A 79 -9.26 -3.47 -8.35
N TRP A 80 -8.72 -3.84 -7.20
CA TRP A 80 -7.72 -4.89 -7.07
C TRP A 80 -8.35 -6.28 -7.26
N GLY A 81 -7.62 -7.18 -7.91
CA GLY A 81 -8.03 -8.57 -8.13
C GLY A 81 -8.85 -8.79 -9.41
N ASP A 82 -9.18 -7.71 -10.12
CA ASP A 82 -9.66 -7.73 -11.50
C ASP A 82 -8.49 -7.47 -12.48
N HIS A 83 -8.78 -7.33 -13.78
CA HIS A 83 -7.74 -7.19 -14.80
C HIS A 83 -8.10 -6.15 -15.87
N LEU A 84 -7.07 -5.73 -16.62
CA LEU A 84 -7.17 -4.97 -17.86
C LEU A 84 -7.88 -3.61 -17.73
N PHE A 85 -7.72 -2.90 -16.60
CA PHE A 85 -8.32 -1.58 -16.42
C PHE A 85 -7.96 -0.60 -17.57
N SER A 86 -6.76 -0.71 -18.14
CA SER A 86 -6.28 0.16 -19.22
C SER A 86 -7.15 0.10 -20.48
N ARG A 87 -7.98 -0.93 -20.64
CA ARG A 87 -8.89 -1.12 -21.78
C ARG A 87 -10.14 -0.25 -21.71
N THR A 88 -10.59 0.09 -20.51
CA THR A 88 -11.87 0.79 -20.26
C THR A 88 -11.70 2.05 -19.43
N CYS A 89 -10.48 2.37 -19.04
CA CYS A 89 -10.11 3.62 -18.38
C CYS A 89 -9.28 4.50 -19.30
N LYS A 90 -9.39 5.81 -19.11
CA LYS A 90 -8.65 6.85 -19.84
C LYS A 90 -8.08 7.88 -18.88
N GLU A 91 -7.18 8.73 -19.39
CA GLU A 91 -6.48 9.73 -18.57
C GLU A 91 -5.80 9.07 -17.36
N ILE A 92 -5.13 7.94 -17.60
CA ILE A 92 -4.43 7.16 -16.59
C ILE A 92 -3.11 7.86 -16.28
N TYR A 93 -2.88 8.19 -15.01
CA TYR A 93 -1.60 8.74 -14.57
C TYR A 93 -1.26 8.34 -13.13
N LEU A 94 0.04 8.31 -12.87
CA LEU A 94 0.58 8.16 -11.52
C LEU A 94 0.50 9.51 -10.80
N GLY A 95 -0.22 9.54 -9.68
CA GLY A 95 -0.29 10.67 -8.76
C GLY A 95 0.43 10.35 -7.45
N GLN A 96 0.75 11.40 -6.69
CA GLN A 96 1.23 11.30 -5.33
C GLN A 96 0.33 12.15 -4.43
N LEU A 97 -0.22 11.54 -3.38
CA LEU A 97 -1.11 12.24 -2.44
C LEU A 97 -0.32 13.25 -1.61
N LEU A 98 -0.86 14.47 -1.47
CA LEU A 98 -0.19 15.53 -0.71
C LEU A 98 -0.15 15.26 0.80
N SER A 99 -1.10 14.48 1.33
CA SER A 99 -1.26 14.19 2.75
C SER A 99 -0.17 13.27 3.30
N ASN A 100 0.12 12.18 2.58
CA ASN A 100 0.96 11.08 3.06
C ASN A 100 2.02 10.64 2.04
N ARG A 101 2.06 11.27 0.84
CA ARG A 101 3.00 10.95 -0.25
C ARG A 101 2.89 9.53 -0.80
N GLU A 102 1.77 8.86 -0.54
CA GLU A 102 1.45 7.57 -1.14
C GLU A 102 1.24 7.72 -2.65
N TYR A 103 1.61 6.68 -3.39
CA TYR A 103 1.47 6.64 -4.84
C TYR A 103 0.12 6.05 -5.23
N VAL A 104 -0.64 6.81 -6.01
CA VAL A 104 -1.98 6.44 -6.46
C VAL A 104 -2.03 6.39 -7.98
N ILE A 105 -2.78 5.45 -8.54
CA ILE A 105 -3.22 5.54 -9.94
C ILE A 105 -4.51 6.33 -9.97
N ASN A 106 -4.53 7.38 -10.77
CA ASN A 106 -5.73 8.15 -11.08
C ASN A 106 -6.17 7.79 -12.50
N ALA A 107 -7.48 7.65 -12.70
CA ALA A 107 -8.05 7.43 -14.02
C ALA A 107 -9.51 7.93 -14.11
N LYS A 108 -10.02 8.00 -15.33
CA LYS A 108 -11.46 8.06 -15.61
C LYS A 108 -11.89 6.73 -16.22
N CYS A 109 -12.71 5.96 -15.52
CA CYS A 109 -13.09 4.61 -15.92
C CYS A 109 -14.55 4.55 -16.36
N GLU A 110 -14.82 3.79 -17.42
CA GLU A 110 -16.15 3.59 -17.99
C GLU A 110 -17.07 2.83 -17.02
N LYS A 111 -18.31 3.30 -16.83
CA LYS A 111 -19.33 2.60 -16.03
C LYS A 111 -20.01 1.51 -16.88
N ARG A 112 -20.79 0.63 -16.24
CA ARG A 112 -21.50 -0.48 -16.93
C ARG A 112 -22.49 0.00 -18.01
N ASP A 113 -22.89 1.27 -18.00
CA ASP A 113 -23.77 1.82 -19.04
C ASP A 113 -23.08 2.00 -20.40
N GLY A 114 -21.74 1.95 -20.45
CA GLY A 114 -20.96 1.96 -21.69
C GLY A 114 -20.72 3.35 -22.29
N TYR A 115 -21.06 4.43 -21.58
CA TYR A 115 -20.84 5.79 -22.10
C TYR A 115 -20.55 6.83 -21.02
N THR A 116 -20.85 6.57 -19.75
CA THR A 116 -20.42 7.43 -18.64
C THR A 116 -19.06 7.00 -18.11
N TYR A 117 -18.32 7.96 -17.57
CA TYR A 117 -17.00 7.76 -16.98
C TYR A 117 -17.00 8.35 -15.58
N GLU A 118 -16.43 7.61 -14.63
CA GLU A 118 -16.26 8.02 -13.24
C GLU A 118 -14.77 8.30 -12.97
N ALA A 119 -14.46 9.38 -12.25
CA ALA A 119 -13.10 9.63 -11.79
C ALA A 119 -12.82 8.75 -10.58
N THR A 120 -11.72 8.01 -10.61
CA THR A 120 -11.39 7.01 -9.60
C THR A 120 -9.89 7.00 -9.34
N GLU A 121 -9.54 6.65 -8.11
CA GLU A 121 -8.17 6.49 -7.65
C GLU A 121 -8.01 5.15 -6.94
N ILE A 122 -6.79 4.62 -6.96
CA ILE A 122 -6.42 3.43 -6.21
C ILE A 122 -4.99 3.58 -5.68
N ASN A 123 -4.78 3.26 -4.41
CA ASN A 123 -3.48 3.33 -3.76
C ASN A 123 -2.64 2.11 -4.09
N LEU A 124 -1.46 2.31 -4.67
CA LEU A 124 -0.56 1.23 -5.07
C LEU A 124 0.10 0.56 -3.87
N ASP A 125 0.32 1.30 -2.78
CA ASP A 125 0.84 0.72 -1.55
C ASP A 125 -0.18 -0.23 -0.89
N ASP A 126 -1.45 -0.28 -1.32
CA ASP A 126 -2.38 -1.24 -0.70
C ASP A 126 -1.99 -2.70 -1.02
N ARG A 127 -1.48 -2.97 -2.24
CA ARG A 127 -1.27 -4.35 -2.76
C ARG A 127 0.03 -4.55 -3.54
N ILE A 128 0.87 -3.53 -3.70
CA ILE A 128 2.19 -3.66 -4.34
C ILE A 128 3.28 -3.59 -3.29
N ALA A 129 4.07 -4.65 -3.22
CA ALA A 129 5.18 -4.80 -2.30
C ALA A 129 6.53 -4.79 -3.03
N ASN A 130 7.59 -4.52 -2.28
CA ASN A 130 8.95 -4.79 -2.72
C ASN A 130 9.48 -6.02 -1.98
N ILE A 131 9.71 -7.11 -2.71
CA ILE A 131 10.25 -8.37 -2.19
C ILE A 131 11.67 -8.55 -2.75
N ASP A 132 12.68 -8.28 -1.91
CA ASP A 132 14.12 -8.36 -2.25
C ASP A 132 14.52 -7.68 -3.58
N GLY A 133 13.93 -6.52 -3.86
CA GLY A 133 14.19 -5.72 -5.08
C GLY A 133 13.21 -5.99 -6.22
N VAL A 134 12.18 -6.80 -6.02
CA VAL A 134 11.18 -7.14 -7.03
C VAL A 134 9.82 -6.57 -6.63
N LEU A 135 9.14 -5.87 -7.54
CA LEU A 135 7.75 -5.48 -7.35
C LEU A 135 6.86 -6.71 -7.46
N GLU A 136 6.10 -6.99 -6.41
CA GLU A 136 5.17 -8.12 -6.36
C GLU A 136 3.78 -7.66 -5.92
N TYR A 137 2.75 -8.37 -6.40
CA TYR A 137 1.38 -8.19 -5.94
C TYR A 137 1.12 -9.09 -4.73
N GLU A 138 0.58 -8.51 -3.67
CA GLU A 138 0.21 -9.20 -2.43
C GLU A 138 -1.21 -8.83 -2.01
#